data_AF-A0A958XVT9-F1
#
_entry.id   AF-A0A958XVT9-F1
#
_cell.length_a   1.000
_cell.length_b   1.000
_cell.length_c   1.000
_cell.angle_alpha   90.00
_cell.angle_beta   90.00
_cell.angle_gamma   90.00
#
_symmetry.space_group_name_H-M   'P 1'
#
loop_
_entity.id
_entity.type
_entity.pdbx_description
1 polymer ?
#
loop_
_entity_poly.entity_id
_entity_poly.type
_entity_poly.pdbx_seq_one_letter_code
_entity_poly.pdbx_strand_id
1 'polypeptide(L)'
;MKSDRYLSAPSLDTRELLFIGFDPCFDVNIREFPYRDQNYHYDIVNTAEDALNWLEARVFDLTTYHLPYAVFCRHQWLEENRLELAAYLRAHADLRYVPLLVFAGEGEDIDAAVLLQHGVDDCYTMPVLWNRLEARLDFLNQYKPTLLELAGKLEREDFRYRIPFMKRVFDIAGALTGILLSSFIWLPVAIAIAMESKGPVFYQSKRVGADYRVFEFLKFRSMYQDADRYLAELQHLNVYGMAGDNAVFVKFAHDPRITRVGRFIRKYSIDELPQLINVLRGEMSLVGNRPLPVYEAEMLTRDEWSTRFLAPAGITGLWQVSKRDQPDMSAEERIDLDIEYARNYSIWTDLIIILRTFRAVVQQGEC
;
A
#
# COMPACT_ATOMS: atom_id res chain seq x y z
N MET A 1 4.66 -26.40 -29.06
CA MET A 1 4.12 -25.82 -30.32
C MET A 1 2.90 -24.90 -30.13
N LYS A 2 2.49 -24.52 -28.90
CA LYS A 2 1.48 -23.45 -28.67
C LYS A 2 2.01 -22.25 -27.85
N SER A 3 3.19 -22.35 -27.22
CA SER A 3 3.83 -21.25 -26.48
C SER A 3 4.49 -20.21 -27.39
N ASP A 4 4.80 -20.56 -28.63
CA ASP A 4 5.67 -19.73 -29.48
C ASP A 4 4.94 -18.59 -30.21
N ARG A 5 3.59 -18.51 -30.12
CA ARG A 5 2.84 -17.37 -30.68
C ARG A 5 2.98 -16.09 -29.86
N TYR A 6 3.34 -16.21 -28.58
CA TYR A 6 3.56 -15.08 -27.69
C TYR A 6 4.97 -14.51 -27.77
N LEU A 7 5.93 -15.30 -28.29
CA LEU A 7 7.35 -14.94 -28.34
C LEU A 7 7.70 -13.99 -29.48
N SER A 8 6.74 -13.65 -30.34
CA SER A 8 6.84 -12.53 -31.25
C SER A 8 5.78 -11.51 -30.86
N ALA A 9 6.12 -10.59 -29.95
CA ALA A 9 5.34 -9.37 -29.79
C ALA A 9 5.17 -8.75 -31.20
N PRO A 10 3.94 -8.65 -31.73
CA PRO A 10 3.71 -7.87 -32.93
C PRO A 10 4.22 -6.45 -32.63
N SER A 11 4.94 -5.83 -33.57
CA SER A 11 5.36 -4.45 -33.39
C SER A 11 4.14 -3.60 -33.02
N LEU A 12 4.27 -2.84 -31.93
CA LEU A 12 3.30 -1.88 -31.38
C LEU A 12 3.11 -0.67 -32.33
N ASP A 13 3.00 -0.89 -33.65
CA ASP A 13 2.85 0.21 -34.60
C ASP A 13 1.44 0.82 -34.53
N THR A 14 0.46 0.07 -34.02
CA THR A 14 -0.91 0.55 -33.73
C THR A 14 -1.40 0.02 -32.38
N ARG A 15 -2.00 0.90 -31.57
CA ARG A 15 -2.54 0.63 -30.23
C ARG A 15 -4.06 0.74 -30.27
N GLU A 16 -4.73 -0.39 -30.48
CA GLU A 16 -6.20 -0.44 -30.49
C GLU A 16 -6.79 -0.53 -29.08
N LEU A 17 -7.76 0.32 -28.78
CA LEU A 17 -8.43 0.44 -27.49
C LEU A 17 -9.92 0.18 -27.66
N LEU A 18 -10.50 -0.68 -26.81
CA LEU A 18 -11.95 -0.85 -26.76
C LEU A 18 -12.51 -0.22 -25.50
N PHE A 19 -13.48 0.68 -25.64
CA PHE A 19 -14.22 1.27 -24.54
C PHE A 19 -15.64 0.68 -24.48
N ILE A 20 -16.03 0.15 -23.33
CA ILE A 20 -17.31 -0.53 -23.13
C ILE A 20 -18.15 0.19 -22.07
N GLY A 21 -19.36 0.58 -22.45
CA GLY A 21 -20.33 1.21 -21.54
C GLY A 21 -20.02 2.67 -21.21
N PHE A 22 -19.29 3.35 -22.08
CA PHE A 22 -18.98 4.77 -21.95
C PHE A 22 -19.85 5.61 -22.88
N ASP A 23 -20.27 6.78 -22.40
CA ASP A 23 -21.03 7.74 -23.22
C ASP A 23 -20.05 8.78 -23.79
N PRO A 24 -19.87 8.82 -25.12
CA PRO A 24 -18.97 9.78 -25.77
C PRO A 24 -19.33 11.24 -25.46
N CYS A 25 -20.55 11.56 -25.07
CA CYS A 25 -21.01 12.91 -24.73
C CYS A 25 -20.78 13.28 -23.26
N PHE A 26 -20.69 12.29 -22.37
CA PHE A 26 -20.64 12.50 -20.92
C PHE A 26 -19.23 12.32 -20.35
N ASP A 27 -18.46 11.39 -20.90
CA ASP A 27 -17.12 11.05 -20.41
C ASP A 27 -16.06 11.95 -21.06
N VAL A 28 -16.05 13.22 -20.66
CA VAL A 28 -15.16 14.26 -21.23
C VAL A 28 -13.69 13.85 -21.25
N ASN A 29 -13.23 13.10 -20.24
CA ASN A 29 -11.85 12.63 -20.16
C ASN A 29 -11.50 11.59 -21.23
N ILE A 30 -12.45 10.77 -21.67
CA ILE A 30 -12.24 9.74 -22.70
C ILE A 30 -12.04 10.39 -24.07
N ARG A 31 -12.57 11.60 -24.30
CA ARG A 31 -12.31 12.32 -25.55
C ARG A 31 -10.87 12.78 -25.69
N GLU A 32 -10.17 13.01 -24.58
CA GLU A 32 -8.80 13.51 -24.57
C GLU A 32 -7.76 12.38 -24.64
N PHE A 33 -8.19 11.13 -24.47
CA PHE A 33 -7.36 9.94 -24.60
C PHE A 33 -7.99 8.90 -25.55
N PRO A 34 -7.28 8.46 -26.60
CA PRO A 34 -5.87 8.73 -26.86
C PRO A 34 -5.59 10.19 -27.22
N TYR A 35 -4.40 10.67 -26.86
CA TYR A 35 -3.90 11.96 -27.33
C TYR A 35 -3.96 12.01 -28.87
N ARG A 36 -3.73 13.17 -29.50
CA ARG A 36 -3.60 13.29 -30.97
C ARG A 36 -2.41 12.51 -31.59
N ASP A 37 -1.94 11.47 -30.91
CA ASP A 37 -1.03 10.47 -31.43
C ASP A 37 -1.78 9.58 -32.43
N GLN A 38 -1.27 9.51 -33.65
CA GLN A 38 -1.89 8.76 -34.74
C GLN A 38 -1.79 7.24 -34.55
N ASN A 39 -0.98 6.79 -33.59
CA ASN A 39 -0.76 5.36 -33.35
C ASN A 39 -1.89 4.72 -32.53
N TYR A 40 -2.74 5.51 -31.87
CA TYR A 40 -3.86 4.99 -31.11
C TYR A 40 -5.16 5.04 -31.91
N HIS A 41 -5.88 3.93 -31.89
CA HIS A 41 -7.21 3.81 -32.45
C HIS A 41 -8.15 3.33 -31.36
N TYR A 42 -9.39 3.82 -31.34
CA TYR A 42 -10.36 3.38 -30.36
C TYR A 42 -11.75 3.23 -30.94
N ASP A 43 -12.50 2.28 -30.36
CA ASP A 43 -13.92 2.10 -30.60
C ASP A 43 -14.68 2.13 -29.28
N ILE A 44 -15.94 2.57 -29.33
CA ILE A 44 -16.83 2.61 -28.18
C ILE A 44 -18.03 1.72 -28.48
N VAL A 45 -18.28 0.75 -27.61
CA VAL A 45 -19.42 -0.18 -27.69
C VAL A 45 -20.21 -0.14 -26.38
N ASN A 46 -21.51 -0.43 -26.45
CA ASN A 46 -22.39 -0.35 -25.29
C ASN A 46 -23.12 -1.67 -24.98
N THR A 47 -22.94 -2.70 -25.80
CA THR A 47 -23.56 -4.01 -25.62
C THR A 47 -22.49 -5.10 -25.50
N ALA A 48 -22.83 -6.18 -24.79
CA ALA A 48 -21.90 -7.28 -24.58
C ALA A 48 -21.63 -8.03 -25.89
N GLU A 49 -22.64 -8.15 -26.75
CA GLU A 49 -22.54 -8.77 -28.07
C GLU A 49 -21.57 -8.00 -28.98
N ASP A 50 -21.70 -6.67 -29.06
CA ASP A 50 -20.79 -5.84 -29.86
C ASP A 50 -19.36 -5.92 -29.35
N ALA A 51 -19.17 -5.92 -28.02
CA ALA A 51 -17.86 -6.05 -27.40
C ALA A 51 -17.20 -7.39 -27.75
N LEU A 52 -17.94 -8.50 -27.63
CA LEU A 52 -17.42 -9.83 -27.97
C LEU A 52 -17.10 -9.94 -29.46
N ASN A 53 -18.01 -9.50 -30.34
CA ASN A 53 -17.78 -9.50 -31.78
C ASN A 53 -16.54 -8.70 -32.16
N TRP A 54 -16.34 -7.52 -31.54
CA TRP A 54 -15.18 -6.68 -31.78
C TRP A 54 -13.88 -7.37 -31.38
N LEU A 55 -13.86 -8.04 -30.22
CA LEU A 55 -12.71 -8.77 -29.69
C LEU A 55 -12.38 -10.02 -30.53
N GLU A 56 -13.40 -10.80 -30.89
CA GLU A 56 -13.25 -12.03 -31.65
C GLU A 56 -12.73 -11.75 -33.07
N ALA A 57 -13.18 -10.67 -33.72
CA ALA A 57 -12.71 -10.26 -35.04
C ALA A 57 -11.19 -10.07 -35.13
N ARG A 58 -10.53 -9.79 -34.00
CA ARG A 58 -9.10 -9.48 -33.90
C ARG A 58 -8.22 -10.67 -33.57
N VAL A 59 -8.85 -11.77 -33.16
CA VAL A 59 -8.16 -12.99 -32.71
C VAL A 59 -8.42 -14.18 -33.63
N PHE A 60 -9.58 -14.24 -34.29
CA PHE A 60 -9.95 -15.36 -35.16
C PHE A 60 -9.45 -15.25 -36.60
N ASP A 61 -9.27 -14.05 -37.13
CA ASP A 61 -8.78 -13.84 -38.50
C ASP A 61 -7.25 -13.77 -38.53
N LEU A 62 -6.61 -14.77 -39.15
CA LEU A 62 -5.15 -14.87 -39.26
C LEU A 62 -4.53 -13.73 -40.10
N THR A 63 -5.33 -13.06 -40.93
CA THR A 63 -4.86 -11.95 -41.78
C THR A 63 -4.88 -10.60 -41.07
N THR A 64 -5.70 -10.48 -40.02
CA THR A 64 -5.87 -9.27 -39.20
C THR A 64 -5.50 -9.50 -37.74
N TYR A 65 -4.90 -10.65 -37.40
CA TYR A 65 -4.56 -11.01 -36.02
C TYR A 65 -3.69 -9.93 -35.36
N HIS A 66 -4.26 -9.26 -34.37
CA HIS A 66 -3.55 -8.36 -33.47
C HIS A 66 -4.34 -8.30 -32.17
N LEU A 67 -3.65 -8.38 -31.03
CA LEU A 67 -4.34 -8.22 -29.77
C LEU A 67 -4.61 -6.74 -29.50
N PRO A 68 -5.80 -6.40 -28.98
CA PRO A 68 -6.07 -5.05 -28.50
C PRO A 68 -5.03 -4.65 -27.45
N TYR A 69 -4.67 -3.37 -27.44
CA TYR A 69 -3.74 -2.79 -26.47
C TYR A 69 -4.37 -2.72 -25.08
N ALA A 70 -5.67 -2.44 -24.99
CA ALA A 70 -6.44 -2.52 -23.74
C ALA A 70 -7.95 -2.58 -24.00
N VAL A 71 -8.67 -3.14 -23.03
CA VAL A 71 -10.12 -3.03 -22.89
C VAL A 71 -10.43 -2.19 -21.66
N PHE A 72 -11.17 -1.11 -21.85
CA PHE A 72 -11.70 -0.27 -20.79
C PHE A 72 -13.18 -0.55 -20.63
N CYS A 73 -13.64 -0.70 -19.39
CA CYS A 73 -15.03 -0.98 -19.10
C CYS A 73 -15.55 -0.09 -17.97
N ARG A 74 -16.77 0.42 -18.11
CA ARG A 74 -17.45 1.13 -17.02
C ARG A 74 -17.84 0.16 -15.92
N HIS A 75 -17.58 0.52 -14.66
CA HIS A 75 -17.88 -0.30 -13.49
C HIS A 75 -19.34 -0.76 -13.46
N GLN A 76 -20.29 0.18 -13.55
CA GLN A 76 -21.72 -0.12 -13.58
C GLN A 76 -22.12 -1.08 -14.71
N TRP A 77 -21.58 -0.87 -15.92
CA TRP A 77 -21.87 -1.76 -17.05
C TRP A 77 -21.37 -3.18 -16.79
N LEU A 78 -20.16 -3.32 -16.24
CA LEU A 78 -19.58 -4.62 -15.95
C LEU A 78 -20.34 -5.36 -14.86
N GLU A 79 -20.82 -4.64 -13.84
CA GLU A 79 -21.70 -5.17 -12.80
C GLU A 79 -23.06 -5.62 -13.38
N GLU A 80 -23.67 -4.82 -14.25
CA GLU A 80 -24.91 -5.17 -14.95
C GLU A 80 -24.74 -6.42 -15.82
N ASN A 81 -23.58 -6.54 -16.48
CA ASN A 81 -23.17 -7.73 -17.21
C ASN A 81 -22.72 -8.89 -16.30
N ARG A 82 -22.84 -8.75 -14.97
CA ARG A 82 -22.49 -9.79 -13.98
C ARG A 82 -21.06 -10.31 -14.13
N LEU A 83 -20.13 -9.44 -14.53
CA LEU A 83 -18.72 -9.76 -14.76
C LEU A 83 -18.48 -10.82 -15.86
N GLU A 84 -19.47 -11.13 -16.71
CA GLU A 84 -19.36 -12.18 -17.74
C GLU A 84 -18.27 -11.87 -18.77
N LEU A 85 -18.12 -10.60 -19.19
CA LEU A 85 -17.04 -10.16 -20.05
C LEU A 85 -15.66 -10.47 -19.46
N ALA A 86 -15.45 -10.17 -18.17
CA ALA A 86 -14.17 -10.41 -17.50
C ALA A 86 -13.86 -11.92 -17.43
N ALA A 87 -14.87 -12.73 -17.12
CA ALA A 87 -14.75 -14.19 -17.10
C ALA A 87 -14.43 -14.75 -18.50
N TYR A 88 -15.07 -14.24 -19.55
CA TYR A 88 -14.81 -14.62 -20.94
C TYR A 88 -13.37 -14.31 -21.34
N LEU A 89 -12.93 -13.06 -21.14
CA LEU A 89 -11.57 -12.62 -21.47
C LEU A 89 -10.53 -13.52 -20.79
N ARG A 90 -10.70 -13.78 -19.48
CA ARG A 90 -9.80 -14.61 -18.70
C ARG A 90 -9.75 -16.08 -19.17
N ALA A 91 -10.86 -16.63 -19.61
CA ALA A 91 -10.96 -18.01 -20.09
C ALA A 91 -10.41 -18.20 -21.51
N HIS A 92 -10.42 -17.14 -22.32
CA HIS A 92 -9.99 -17.18 -23.72
C HIS A 92 -8.47 -17.37 -23.86
N ALA A 93 -8.03 -18.15 -24.85
CA ALA A 93 -6.62 -18.53 -25.01
C ALA A 93 -5.69 -17.31 -25.25
N ASP A 94 -6.10 -16.40 -26.13
CA ASP A 94 -5.31 -15.22 -26.50
C ASP A 94 -5.78 -13.93 -25.78
N LEU A 95 -7.10 -13.69 -25.66
CA LEU A 95 -7.62 -12.47 -25.02
C LEU A 95 -7.31 -12.35 -23.52
N ARG A 96 -7.01 -13.46 -22.82
CA ARG A 96 -6.66 -13.42 -21.38
C ARG A 96 -5.46 -12.55 -21.04
N TYR A 97 -4.63 -12.23 -22.03
CA TYR A 97 -3.45 -11.41 -21.90
C TYR A 97 -3.69 -9.94 -22.22
N VAL A 98 -4.86 -9.60 -22.79
CA VAL A 98 -5.26 -8.22 -23.03
C VAL A 98 -5.56 -7.55 -21.69
N PRO A 99 -5.01 -6.37 -21.39
CA PRO A 99 -5.34 -5.64 -20.18
C PRO A 99 -6.83 -5.26 -20.14
N LEU A 100 -7.53 -5.61 -19.06
CA LEU A 100 -8.90 -5.21 -18.75
C LEU A 100 -8.89 -4.27 -17.55
N LEU A 101 -9.25 -3.00 -17.80
CA LEU A 101 -9.26 -1.96 -16.78
C LEU A 101 -10.68 -1.43 -16.58
N VAL A 102 -11.08 -1.27 -15.32
CA VAL A 102 -12.43 -0.83 -14.94
C VAL A 102 -12.42 0.61 -14.44
N PHE A 103 -13.38 1.42 -14.87
CA PHE A 103 -13.51 2.82 -14.49
C PHE A 103 -14.83 3.05 -13.78
N ALA A 104 -14.78 3.61 -12.57
CA ALA A 104 -15.96 4.03 -11.83
C ALA A 104 -16.08 5.55 -11.77
N GLY A 105 -17.31 6.00 -11.57
CA GLY A 105 -17.65 7.41 -11.42
C GLY A 105 -17.32 7.97 -10.04
N GLU A 106 -17.43 9.28 -9.94
CA GLU A 106 -17.29 9.98 -8.67
C GLU A 106 -18.38 9.53 -7.70
N GLY A 107 -17.98 8.98 -6.55
CA GLY A 107 -18.89 8.47 -5.53
C GLY A 107 -19.37 7.03 -5.71
N GLU A 108 -18.92 6.32 -6.75
CA GLU A 108 -19.12 4.88 -6.88
C GLU A 108 -18.11 4.13 -5.98
N ASP A 109 -18.61 3.17 -5.20
CA ASP A 109 -17.77 2.30 -4.37
C ASP A 109 -17.33 1.08 -5.20
N ILE A 110 -16.02 0.85 -5.29
CA ILE A 110 -15.45 -0.25 -6.07
C ILE A 110 -14.82 -1.26 -5.11
N ASP A 111 -15.30 -2.50 -5.15
CA ASP A 111 -14.58 -3.60 -4.52
C ASP A 111 -13.49 -4.14 -5.46
N ALA A 112 -12.32 -3.51 -5.40
CA ALA A 112 -11.17 -3.88 -6.21
C ALA A 112 -10.76 -5.36 -6.00
N ALA A 113 -10.96 -5.92 -4.80
CA ALA A 113 -10.61 -7.31 -4.52
C ALA A 113 -11.53 -8.28 -5.30
N VAL A 114 -12.82 -7.97 -5.39
CA VAL A 114 -13.78 -8.75 -6.19
C VAL A 114 -13.45 -8.66 -7.68
N LEU A 115 -13.15 -7.47 -8.20
CA LEU A 115 -12.79 -7.29 -9.61
C LEU A 115 -11.51 -8.06 -9.98
N LEU A 116 -10.45 -7.95 -9.16
CA LEU A 116 -9.19 -8.68 -9.34
C LEU A 116 -9.42 -10.21 -9.34
N GLN A 117 -10.29 -10.71 -8.46
CA GLN A 117 -10.64 -12.14 -8.43
C GLN A 117 -11.30 -12.62 -9.71
N HIS A 118 -12.00 -11.74 -10.44
CA HIS A 118 -12.68 -12.06 -11.69
C HIS A 118 -11.83 -11.79 -12.95
N GLY A 119 -10.58 -11.33 -12.79
CA GLY A 119 -9.64 -11.16 -13.89
C GLY A 119 -9.57 -9.75 -14.48
N VAL A 120 -10.14 -8.76 -13.79
CA VAL A 120 -9.82 -7.34 -14.04
C VAL A 120 -8.39 -7.08 -13.57
N ASP A 121 -7.59 -6.36 -14.35
CA ASP A 121 -6.18 -6.10 -14.02
C ASP A 121 -5.98 -4.86 -13.15
N ASP A 122 -6.85 -3.86 -13.31
CA ASP A 122 -6.79 -2.62 -12.55
C ASP A 122 -8.14 -1.89 -12.55
N CYS A 123 -8.33 -0.98 -11.58
CA CYS A 123 -9.52 -0.15 -11.50
C CYS A 123 -9.20 1.30 -11.11
N TYR A 124 -9.94 2.24 -11.69
CA TYR A 124 -9.74 3.67 -11.49
C TYR A 124 -11.05 4.39 -11.20
N THR A 125 -10.99 5.42 -10.37
CA THR A 125 -12.08 6.39 -10.22
C THR A 125 -11.82 7.58 -11.15
N MET A 126 -12.81 7.97 -11.93
CA MET A 126 -12.71 9.15 -12.79
C MET A 126 -12.74 10.44 -11.96
N PRO A 127 -12.00 11.50 -12.34
CA PRO A 127 -11.14 11.63 -13.54
C PRO A 127 -9.78 10.93 -13.40
N VAL A 128 -9.27 10.37 -14.51
CA VAL A 128 -7.98 9.64 -14.51
C VAL A 128 -6.88 10.48 -15.13
N LEU A 129 -5.67 10.39 -14.56
CA LEU A 129 -4.45 10.97 -15.13
C LEU A 129 -3.88 10.05 -16.20
N TRP A 130 -4.17 10.35 -17.47
CA TRP A 130 -3.86 9.49 -18.62
C TRP A 130 -2.36 9.14 -18.79
N ASN A 131 -1.45 10.05 -18.43
CA ASN A 131 -0.01 9.78 -18.46
C ASN A 131 0.41 8.63 -17.52
N ARG A 132 -0.26 8.48 -16.37
CA ARG A 132 -0.01 7.36 -15.45
C ARG A 132 -0.65 6.08 -15.96
N LEU A 133 -1.80 6.19 -16.62
CA LEU A 133 -2.48 5.05 -17.23
C LEU A 133 -1.64 4.44 -18.36
N GLU A 134 -1.06 5.25 -19.23
CA GLU A 134 -0.23 4.76 -20.33
C GLU A 134 0.96 3.94 -19.84
N ALA A 135 1.73 4.44 -18.87
CA ALA A 135 2.83 3.68 -18.26
C ALA A 135 2.36 2.35 -17.63
N ARG A 136 1.15 2.33 -17.06
CA ARG A 136 0.54 1.11 -16.52
C ARG A 136 0.14 0.14 -17.63
N LEU A 137 -0.40 0.62 -18.74
CA LEU A 137 -0.74 -0.21 -19.90
C LEU A 137 0.49 -0.82 -20.55
N ASP A 138 1.58 -0.05 -20.70
CA ASP A 138 2.86 -0.56 -21.19
C ASP A 138 3.36 -1.68 -20.27
N PHE A 139 3.30 -1.47 -18.95
CA PHE A 139 3.65 -2.49 -17.96
C PHE A 139 2.77 -3.75 -18.10
N LEU A 140 1.45 -3.61 -18.18
CA LEU A 140 0.54 -4.75 -18.25
C LEU A 140 0.76 -5.54 -19.56
N ASN A 141 0.85 -4.86 -20.70
CA ASN A 141 1.14 -5.53 -21.97
C ASN A 141 2.50 -6.24 -21.98
N GLN A 142 3.51 -5.65 -21.33
CA GLN A 142 4.84 -6.24 -21.23
C GLN A 142 4.90 -7.46 -20.29
N TYR A 143 4.27 -7.38 -19.10
CA TYR A 143 4.51 -8.34 -18.02
C TYR A 143 3.33 -9.28 -17.72
N LYS A 144 2.09 -8.95 -18.08
CA LYS A 144 0.91 -9.79 -17.81
C LYS A 144 1.06 -11.23 -18.32
N PRO A 145 1.62 -11.51 -19.52
CA PRO A 145 1.83 -12.88 -19.97
C PRO A 145 2.71 -13.71 -19.02
N THR A 146 3.83 -13.13 -18.60
CA THR A 146 4.75 -13.74 -17.63
C THR A 146 4.08 -13.94 -16.28
N LEU A 147 3.33 -12.95 -15.79
CA LEU A 147 2.62 -13.02 -14.51
C LEU A 147 1.56 -14.13 -14.51
N LEU A 148 0.80 -14.30 -15.59
CA LEU A 148 -0.19 -15.38 -15.72
C LEU A 148 0.46 -16.76 -15.78
N GLU A 149 1.61 -16.90 -16.43
CA GLU A 149 2.37 -18.16 -16.45
C GLU A 149 2.94 -18.50 -15.07
N LEU A 150 3.42 -17.49 -14.33
CA LEU A 150 3.91 -17.64 -12.97
C LEU A 150 2.77 -17.94 -11.97
N ALA A 151 1.60 -17.31 -12.12
CA ALA A 151 0.47 -17.48 -11.19
C ALA A 151 -0.02 -18.93 -11.08
N GLY A 152 0.15 -19.75 -12.13
CA GLY A 152 -0.16 -21.17 -12.11
C GLY A 152 0.97 -22.08 -11.60
N LYS A 153 2.21 -21.56 -11.50
CA LYS A 153 3.41 -22.29 -11.09
C LYS A 153 3.90 -21.94 -9.69
N LEU A 154 3.55 -20.75 -9.21
CA LEU A 154 3.77 -20.35 -7.84
C LEU A 154 2.81 -21.16 -6.97
N GLU A 155 3.30 -22.26 -6.40
CA GLU A 155 2.72 -22.72 -5.14
C GLU A 155 2.74 -21.49 -4.23
N ARG A 156 1.55 -21.06 -3.79
CA ARG A 156 1.46 -20.13 -2.66
C ARG A 156 2.03 -20.89 -1.48
N GLU A 157 3.35 -20.88 -1.33
CA GLU A 157 3.94 -21.13 -0.05
C GLU A 157 3.34 -20.05 0.84
N ASP A 158 2.46 -20.46 1.75
CA ASP A 158 2.00 -19.66 2.88
C ASP A 158 3.24 -19.38 3.75
N PHE A 159 4.16 -18.58 3.24
CA PHE A 159 5.25 -18.04 4.02
C PHE A 159 4.57 -17.21 5.09
N ARG A 160 4.70 -17.65 6.34
CA ARG A 160 4.19 -16.93 7.50
C ARG A 160 5.39 -16.60 8.34
N TYR A 161 5.74 -15.32 8.35
CA TYR A 161 6.78 -14.88 9.25
C TYR A 161 6.40 -15.22 10.70
N ARG A 162 7.30 -15.91 11.40
CA ARG A 162 7.17 -16.23 12.82
C ARG A 162 8.40 -15.69 13.54
N ILE A 163 8.17 -14.91 14.59
CA ILE A 163 9.24 -14.44 15.46
C ILE A 163 9.96 -15.68 16.04
N PRO A 164 11.30 -15.77 15.93
CA PRO A 164 12.05 -16.88 16.50
C PRO A 164 11.75 -17.06 18.00
N PHE A 165 11.66 -18.31 18.46
CA PHE A 165 11.24 -18.63 19.83
C PHE A 165 12.00 -17.84 20.91
N MET A 166 13.33 -17.81 20.83
CA MET A 166 14.15 -17.10 21.81
C MET A 166 13.90 -15.59 21.81
N LYS A 167 13.71 -14.98 20.64
CA LYS A 167 13.34 -13.58 20.51
C LYS A 167 11.94 -13.33 21.08
N ARG A 168 11.00 -14.24 20.84
CA ARG A 168 9.64 -14.15 21.37
C ARG A 168 9.61 -14.18 22.90
N VAL A 169 10.40 -15.07 23.52
CA VAL A 169 10.54 -15.13 24.99
C VAL A 169 11.13 -13.83 25.52
N PHE A 170 12.17 -13.29 24.87
CA PHE A 170 12.77 -12.00 25.20
C PHE A 170 11.76 -10.86 25.11
N ASP A 171 10.98 -10.80 24.04
CA ASP A 171 9.95 -9.79 23.81
C ASP A 171 8.86 -9.82 24.89
N ILE A 172 8.37 -11.02 25.24
CA ILE A 172 7.34 -11.18 26.28
C ILE A 172 7.90 -10.74 27.64
N ALA A 173 9.10 -11.19 28.01
CA ALA A 173 9.72 -10.83 29.28
C ALA A 173 9.96 -9.32 29.39
N GLY A 174 10.49 -8.69 28.34
CA GLY A 174 10.72 -7.25 28.32
C GLY A 174 9.41 -6.44 28.27
N ALA A 175 8.39 -6.91 27.55
CA ALA A 175 7.08 -6.24 27.51
C ALA A 175 6.36 -6.30 28.86
N LEU A 176 6.35 -7.46 29.52
CA LEU A 176 5.80 -7.60 30.88
C LEU A 176 6.54 -6.70 31.88
N THR A 177 7.87 -6.67 31.80
CA THR A 177 8.70 -5.78 32.64
C THR A 177 8.37 -4.31 32.37
N GLY A 178 8.28 -3.90 31.10
CA GLY A 178 7.93 -2.53 30.73
C GLY A 178 6.52 -2.13 31.18
N ILE A 179 5.53 -3.03 31.07
CA ILE A 179 4.18 -2.80 31.57
C ILE A 179 4.17 -2.67 33.09
N LEU A 180 4.84 -3.58 33.81
CA LEU A 180 4.90 -3.54 35.27
C LEU A 180 5.58 -2.26 35.77
N LEU A 181 6.71 -1.88 35.17
CA LEU A 181 7.44 -0.67 35.55
C LEU A 181 6.66 0.60 35.19
N SER A 182 5.91 0.60 34.09
CA SER A 182 5.13 1.77 33.68
C SER A 182 3.72 1.81 34.27
N SER A 183 3.19 0.73 34.86
CA SER A 183 1.76 0.61 35.20
C SER A 183 1.21 1.78 36.02
N PHE A 184 2.04 2.37 36.89
CA PHE A 184 1.66 3.51 37.73
C PHE A 184 1.31 4.78 36.95
N ILE A 185 1.82 4.96 35.73
CA ILE A 185 1.50 6.13 34.88
C ILE A 185 0.29 5.92 33.96
N TRP A 186 -0.16 4.68 33.73
CA TRP A 186 -1.23 4.41 32.77
C TRP A 186 -2.57 5.04 33.21
N LEU A 187 -2.94 4.88 34.47
CA LEU A 187 -4.21 5.40 35.00
C LEU A 187 -4.25 6.94 35.02
N PRO A 188 -3.25 7.65 35.56
CA PRO A 188 -3.21 9.13 35.48
C PRO A 188 -3.28 9.65 34.05
N VAL A 189 -2.55 9.04 33.11
CA VAL A 189 -2.55 9.44 31.70
C VAL A 189 -3.93 9.21 31.07
N ALA A 190 -4.55 8.06 31.35
CA ALA A 190 -5.89 7.73 30.87
C ALA A 190 -6.94 8.76 31.34
N ILE A 191 -6.89 9.13 32.62
CA ILE A 191 -7.77 10.15 33.21
C ILE A 191 -7.53 11.51 32.54
N ALA A 192 -6.27 11.94 32.40
CA ALA A 192 -5.92 13.21 31.77
C ALA A 192 -6.43 13.31 30.32
N ILE A 193 -6.28 12.24 29.53
CA ILE A 193 -6.78 12.16 28.15
C ILE A 193 -8.32 12.23 28.11
N ALA A 194 -8.99 11.51 29.02
CA ALA A 194 -10.45 11.47 29.08
C ALA A 194 -11.07 12.81 29.53
N MET A 195 -10.39 13.54 30.42
CA MET A 195 -10.83 14.86 30.89
C MET A 195 -10.62 15.95 29.85
N GLU A 196 -9.55 15.86 29.03
CA GLU A 196 -9.23 16.90 28.05
C GLU A 196 -10.14 16.88 26.82
N SER A 197 -10.55 15.69 26.36
CA SER A 197 -11.40 15.56 25.16
C SER A 197 -12.30 14.32 25.21
N LYS A 198 -13.50 14.42 24.61
CA LYS A 198 -14.44 13.29 24.49
C LYS A 198 -13.87 12.19 23.59
N GLY A 199 -14.21 10.93 23.86
CA GLY A 199 -13.84 9.75 23.07
C GLY A 199 -12.91 8.77 23.81
N PRO A 200 -12.42 7.71 23.11
CA PRO A 200 -11.64 6.63 23.72
C PRO A 200 -10.24 7.08 24.14
N VAL A 201 -9.74 6.51 25.24
CA VAL A 201 -8.37 6.76 25.74
C VAL A 201 -7.31 6.15 24.83
N PHE A 202 -7.59 4.99 24.25
CA PHE A 202 -6.70 4.33 23.30
C PHE A 202 -7.08 4.70 21.88
N TYR A 203 -6.07 4.99 21.07
CA TYR A 203 -6.15 5.15 19.63
C TYR A 203 -5.66 3.86 18.97
N GLN A 204 -6.34 3.45 17.90
CA GLN A 204 -6.01 2.27 17.10
C GLN A 204 -5.85 2.71 15.64
N SER A 205 -4.79 2.25 15.00
CA SER A 205 -4.60 2.46 13.55
C SER A 205 -4.13 1.20 12.88
N LYS A 206 -4.60 0.95 11.66
CA LYS A 206 -4.11 -0.17 10.85
C LYS A 206 -2.68 0.09 10.41
N ARG A 207 -1.80 -0.88 10.67
CA ARG A 207 -0.40 -0.85 10.25
C ARG A 207 0.02 -2.17 9.64
N VAL A 208 0.97 -2.10 8.72
CA VAL A 208 1.60 -3.24 8.06
C VAL A 208 2.88 -3.61 8.82
N GLY A 209 2.91 -4.84 9.32
CA GLY A 209 4.05 -5.45 10.00
C GLY A 209 4.72 -6.52 9.15
N ALA A 210 5.35 -7.49 9.81
CA ALA A 210 6.02 -8.59 9.14
C ALA A 210 5.09 -9.34 8.19
N ASP A 211 5.62 -9.85 7.08
CA ASP A 211 4.87 -10.66 6.11
C ASP A 211 3.63 -9.92 5.57
N TYR A 212 3.74 -8.59 5.41
CA TYR A 212 2.65 -7.69 4.98
C TYR A 212 1.37 -7.76 5.82
N ARG A 213 1.45 -8.30 7.05
CA ARG A 213 0.27 -8.47 7.89
C ARG A 213 -0.20 -7.15 8.46
N VAL A 214 -1.49 -6.89 8.26
CA VAL A 214 -2.15 -5.74 8.86
C VAL A 214 -2.56 -6.08 10.29
N PHE A 215 -2.24 -5.19 11.24
CA PHE A 215 -2.65 -5.31 12.64
C PHE A 215 -3.06 -3.96 13.22
N GLU A 216 -3.76 -4.01 14.36
CA GLU A 216 -4.22 -2.82 15.10
C GLU A 216 -3.11 -2.28 15.99
N PHE A 217 -2.47 -1.21 15.55
CA PHE A 217 -1.39 -0.54 16.27
C PHE A 217 -1.95 0.38 17.37
N LEU A 218 -1.62 0.07 18.62
CA LEU A 218 -2.19 0.74 19.80
C LEU A 218 -1.34 1.90 20.28
N LYS A 219 -1.99 3.02 20.61
CA LYS A 219 -1.38 4.17 21.29
C LYS A 219 -2.32 4.75 22.33
N PHE A 220 -1.79 5.53 23.26
CA PHE A 220 -2.64 6.50 23.96
C PHE A 220 -3.03 7.60 22.99
N ARG A 221 -4.30 7.99 23.02
CA ARG A 221 -4.82 9.05 22.18
C ARG A 221 -4.14 10.38 22.55
N SER A 222 -3.46 10.96 21.58
CA SER A 222 -2.76 12.23 21.72
C SER A 222 -3.34 13.35 20.85
N MET A 223 -4.36 13.04 20.04
CA MET A 223 -5.01 13.96 19.10
C MET A 223 -6.51 14.05 19.40
N TYR A 224 -7.13 15.17 19.02
CA TYR A 224 -8.58 15.30 19.09
C TYR A 224 -9.27 14.25 18.21
N GLN A 225 -10.50 13.87 18.59
CA GLN A 225 -11.35 13.05 17.74
C GLN A 225 -11.61 13.78 16.42
N ASP A 226 -11.65 13.04 15.30
CA ASP A 226 -11.80 13.56 13.92
C ASP A 226 -10.62 14.35 13.36
N ALA A 227 -9.46 14.34 14.04
CA ALA A 227 -8.20 14.89 13.54
C ALA A 227 -7.81 14.38 12.14
N ASP A 228 -8.18 13.15 11.80
CA ASP A 228 -7.83 12.53 10.51
C ASP A 228 -8.55 13.20 9.33
N ARG A 229 -9.73 13.82 9.53
CA ARG A 229 -10.45 14.57 8.49
C ARG A 229 -9.67 15.78 7.98
N TYR A 230 -8.83 16.36 8.84
CA TYR A 230 -8.00 17.51 8.52
C TYR A 230 -6.68 17.13 7.83
N LEU A 231 -6.39 15.84 7.63
CA LEU A 231 -5.11 15.40 7.05
C LEU A 231 -4.93 15.92 5.61
N ALA A 232 -6.01 15.98 4.82
CA ALA A 232 -6.00 16.52 3.46
C ALA A 232 -5.71 18.03 3.45
N GLU A 233 -6.31 18.79 4.36
CA GLU A 233 -6.12 20.25 4.48
C GLU A 233 -4.72 20.62 4.97
N LEU A 234 -4.07 19.73 5.73
CA LEU A 234 -2.77 19.98 6.36
C LEU A 234 -1.57 19.50 5.51
N GLN A 235 -1.77 18.94 4.31
CA GLN A 235 -0.67 18.46 3.46
C GLN A 235 0.40 19.54 3.19
N HIS A 236 0.00 20.81 3.12
CA HIS A 236 0.89 21.96 2.94
C HIS A 236 1.89 22.17 4.10
N LEU A 237 1.66 21.55 5.26
CA LEU A 237 2.54 21.60 6.43
C LEU A 237 3.51 20.42 6.52
N ASN A 238 3.50 19.50 5.54
CA ASN A 238 4.38 18.35 5.55
C ASN A 238 5.84 18.80 5.39
N VAL A 239 6.65 18.56 6.43
CA VAL A 239 8.07 18.95 6.49
C VAL A 239 8.90 18.19 5.43
N TYR A 240 8.40 17.04 4.96
CA TYR A 240 9.04 16.25 3.91
C TYR A 240 8.57 16.60 2.49
N GLY A 241 7.52 17.41 2.33
CA GLY A 241 6.89 17.69 1.03
C GLY A 241 7.51 18.82 0.20
N MET A 242 8.61 19.44 0.67
CA MET A 242 9.20 20.63 0.03
C MET A 242 10.15 20.32 -1.14
N ALA A 243 10.36 19.06 -1.50
CA ALA A 243 11.31 18.66 -2.54
C ALA A 243 10.66 17.71 -3.55
N GLY A 244 9.80 18.23 -4.43
CA GLY A 244 9.52 17.73 -5.79
C GLY A 244 9.01 16.29 -6.01
N ASP A 245 9.10 15.41 -5.03
CA ASP A 245 8.76 13.99 -5.08
C ASP A 245 7.70 13.68 -4.04
N ASN A 246 6.83 12.71 -4.36
CA ASN A 246 5.82 12.19 -3.45
C ASN A 246 6.49 11.70 -2.15
N ALA A 247 6.45 12.52 -1.10
CA ALA A 247 7.06 12.20 0.17
C ALA A 247 6.39 10.94 0.76
N VAL A 248 7.13 9.82 0.75
CA VAL A 248 6.69 8.51 1.27
C VAL A 248 6.36 8.58 2.77
N PHE A 249 6.93 9.55 3.49
CA PHE A 249 6.71 9.74 4.93
C PHE A 249 6.08 11.10 5.21
N VAL A 250 5.09 11.14 6.10
CA VAL A 250 4.43 12.38 6.53
C VAL A 250 4.92 12.79 7.93
N LYS A 251 5.38 14.04 8.08
CA LYS A 251 5.69 14.64 9.40
C LYS A 251 5.36 16.13 9.41
N PHE A 252 4.68 16.57 10.47
CA PHE A 252 4.36 17.97 10.72
C PHE A 252 5.23 18.52 11.85
N ALA A 253 5.70 19.76 11.76
CA ALA A 253 6.50 20.41 12.80
C ALA A 253 5.65 20.87 14.00
N HIS A 254 4.50 21.48 13.74
CA HIS A 254 3.51 21.89 14.74
C HIS A 254 2.13 21.43 14.28
N ASP A 255 1.72 20.24 14.71
CA ASP A 255 0.44 19.67 14.30
C ASP A 255 -0.70 20.21 15.21
N PRO A 256 -1.62 21.03 14.68
CA PRO A 256 -2.71 21.63 15.45
C PRO A 256 -3.71 20.61 16.00
N ARG A 257 -3.65 19.36 15.53
CA ARG A 257 -4.55 18.27 15.93
C ARG A 257 -4.17 17.64 17.26
N ILE A 258 -2.97 17.91 17.77
CA ILE A 258 -2.45 17.34 19.02
C ILE A 258 -3.01 18.10 20.22
N THR A 259 -3.51 17.38 21.23
CA THR A 259 -4.02 17.99 22.46
C THR A 259 -2.88 18.46 23.38
N ARG A 260 -3.16 19.18 24.48
CA ARG A 260 -2.12 19.61 25.43
C ARG A 260 -1.54 18.42 26.18
N VAL A 261 -2.39 17.50 26.65
CA VAL A 261 -1.93 16.22 27.24
C VAL A 261 -1.19 15.42 26.18
N GLY A 262 -1.72 15.39 24.94
CA GLY A 262 -1.10 14.75 23.78
C GLY A 262 0.34 15.20 23.51
N ARG A 263 0.60 16.51 23.58
CA ARG A 263 1.96 17.06 23.44
C ARG A 263 2.89 16.57 24.55
N PHE A 264 2.41 16.53 25.78
CA PHE A 264 3.20 16.04 26.92
C PHE A 264 3.55 14.56 26.76
N ILE A 265 2.55 13.69 26.52
CA ILE A 265 2.79 12.25 26.41
C ILE A 265 3.68 11.89 25.21
N ARG A 266 3.58 12.63 24.09
CA ARG A 266 4.48 12.47 22.94
C ARG A 266 5.91 12.90 23.22
N LYS A 267 6.12 13.99 23.98
CA LYS A 267 7.49 14.46 24.33
C LYS A 267 8.27 13.36 25.07
N TYR A 268 7.59 12.61 25.95
CA TYR A 268 8.20 11.55 26.74
C TYR A 268 7.96 10.14 26.18
N SER A 269 7.42 10.01 24.96
CA SER A 269 7.06 8.72 24.33
C SER A 269 6.12 7.84 25.17
N ILE A 270 5.37 8.45 26.10
CA ILE A 270 4.38 7.78 26.95
C ILE A 270 3.21 7.28 26.09
N ASP A 271 2.92 7.96 24.97
CA ASP A 271 1.84 7.58 24.06
C ASP A 271 2.04 6.19 23.41
N GLU A 272 3.27 5.69 23.41
CA GLU A 272 3.64 4.41 22.79
C GLU A 272 3.59 3.21 23.74
N LEU A 273 3.42 3.43 25.06
CA LEU A 273 3.34 2.34 26.04
C LEU A 273 2.27 1.27 25.73
N PRO A 274 1.09 1.60 25.17
CA PRO A 274 0.11 0.60 24.77
C PRO A 274 0.61 -0.40 23.72
N GLN A 275 1.66 -0.07 22.95
CA GLN A 275 2.28 -0.99 22.00
C GLN A 275 2.92 -2.21 22.68
N LEU A 276 3.25 -2.13 23.98
CA LEU A 276 3.70 -3.31 24.74
C LEU A 276 2.63 -4.41 24.77
N ILE A 277 1.33 -4.05 24.66
CA ILE A 277 0.24 -5.02 24.50
C ILE A 277 0.30 -5.69 23.12
N ASN A 278 0.61 -4.95 22.05
CA ASN A 278 0.83 -5.54 20.72
C ASN A 278 2.02 -6.52 20.74
N VAL A 279 3.07 -6.20 21.51
CA VAL A 279 4.18 -7.12 21.74
C VAL A 279 3.68 -8.38 22.45
N LEU A 280 2.89 -8.28 23.52
CA LEU A 280 2.33 -9.47 24.18
C LEU A 280 1.40 -10.30 23.28
N ARG A 281 0.69 -9.68 22.34
CA ARG A 281 -0.15 -10.36 21.33
C ARG A 281 0.65 -11.04 20.23
N GLY A 282 1.93 -10.69 20.07
CA GLY A 282 2.80 -11.25 19.02
C GLY A 282 2.65 -10.57 17.66
N GLU A 283 1.96 -9.43 17.62
CA GLU A 283 1.84 -8.57 16.43
C GLU A 283 3.12 -7.74 16.23
N MET A 284 3.80 -7.43 17.33
CA MET A 284 5.04 -6.68 17.39
C MET A 284 6.11 -7.38 18.25
N SER A 285 7.32 -6.85 18.15
CA SER A 285 8.52 -7.16 18.94
C SER A 285 8.98 -5.88 19.65
N LEU A 286 9.78 -6.00 20.71
CA LEU A 286 10.36 -4.81 21.37
C LEU A 286 11.28 -4.06 20.40
N VAL A 287 12.08 -4.82 19.66
CA VAL A 287 12.98 -4.32 18.61
C VAL A 287 12.59 -4.92 17.28
N GLY A 288 12.45 -4.09 16.26
CA GLY A 288 11.97 -4.47 14.95
C GLY A 288 11.92 -3.28 14.00
N ASN A 289 11.49 -3.54 12.76
CA ASN A 289 11.29 -2.47 11.78
C ASN A 289 10.03 -1.67 12.12
N ARG A 290 10.01 -0.38 11.80
CA ARG A 290 8.84 0.45 12.12
C ARG A 290 7.60 -0.06 11.36
N PRO A 291 6.47 -0.30 12.04
CA PRO A 291 5.22 -0.62 11.35
C PRO A 291 4.73 0.59 10.53
N LEU A 292 4.46 0.36 9.25
CA LEU A 292 4.05 1.42 8.33
C LEU A 292 2.53 1.53 8.27
N PRO A 293 1.96 2.74 8.08
CA PRO A 293 0.58 2.85 7.59
C PRO A 293 0.41 2.04 6.30
N VAL A 294 -0.81 1.56 6.07
CA VAL A 294 -1.15 0.79 4.86
C VAL A 294 -0.76 1.55 3.59
N TYR A 295 -1.10 2.84 3.51
CA TYR A 295 -0.76 3.68 2.35
C TYR A 295 0.75 3.86 2.13
N GLU A 296 1.59 3.89 3.18
CA GLU A 296 3.05 3.99 2.99
C GLU A 296 3.62 2.64 2.54
N ALA A 297 3.07 1.53 3.06
CA ALA A 297 3.49 0.19 2.65
C ALA A 297 3.16 -0.09 1.18
N GLU A 298 2.02 0.38 0.69
CA GLU A 298 1.61 0.28 -0.72
C GLU A 298 2.53 1.06 -1.66
N MET A 299 3.16 2.15 -1.19
CA MET A 299 4.13 2.92 -1.98
C MET A 299 5.48 2.20 -2.14
N LEU A 300 5.76 1.16 -1.34
CA LEU A 300 7.00 0.39 -1.43
C LEU A 300 6.92 -0.64 -2.56
N THR A 301 7.04 -0.17 -3.80
CA THR A 301 6.88 -0.95 -5.02
C THR A 301 8.15 -1.65 -5.51
N ARG A 302 9.31 -1.38 -4.89
CA ARG A 302 10.58 -2.04 -5.24
C ARG A 302 10.73 -3.37 -4.52
N ASP A 303 11.09 -4.42 -5.26
CA ASP A 303 11.30 -5.77 -4.71
C ASP A 303 12.30 -5.77 -3.55
N GLU A 304 13.38 -4.98 -3.63
CA GLU A 304 14.39 -4.90 -2.57
C GLU A 304 13.79 -4.38 -1.25
N TRP A 305 12.91 -3.38 -1.35
CA TRP A 305 12.26 -2.75 -0.19
C TRP A 305 11.29 -3.70 0.50
N SER A 306 10.75 -4.70 -0.19
CA SER A 306 9.91 -5.74 0.43
C SER A 306 10.65 -6.51 1.53
N THR A 307 11.97 -6.64 1.43
CA THR A 307 12.83 -7.35 2.40
C THR A 307 12.66 -6.83 3.81
N ARG A 308 12.32 -5.54 3.99
CA ARG A 308 12.07 -4.97 5.32
C ARG A 308 10.94 -5.67 6.08
N PHE A 309 9.97 -6.25 5.37
CA PHE A 309 8.84 -6.96 5.97
C PHE A 309 9.20 -8.39 6.37
N LEU A 310 10.45 -8.82 6.18
CA LEU A 310 10.98 -10.09 6.70
C LEU A 310 11.53 -9.97 8.14
N ALA A 311 11.32 -8.84 8.79
CA ALA A 311 11.60 -8.61 10.21
C ALA A 311 10.31 -8.34 10.99
N PRO A 312 10.28 -8.57 12.31
CA PRO A 312 9.12 -8.23 13.11
C PRO A 312 8.93 -6.71 13.15
N ALA A 313 7.67 -6.27 13.27
CA ALA A 313 7.38 -4.87 13.59
C ALA A 313 7.92 -4.55 14.99
N GLY A 314 8.59 -3.41 15.15
CA GLY A 314 9.23 -2.98 16.40
C GLY A 314 8.61 -1.74 17.01
N ILE A 315 8.70 -1.62 18.34
CA ILE A 315 8.50 -0.33 19.03
C ILE A 315 9.69 0.59 18.70
N THR A 316 10.90 0.05 18.83
CA THR A 316 12.15 0.69 18.39
C THR A 316 12.84 -0.18 17.32
N GLY A 317 13.79 0.40 16.60
CA GLY A 317 14.44 -0.23 15.46
C GLY A 317 15.76 0.45 15.11
N LEU A 318 16.53 -0.20 14.26
CA LEU A 318 17.88 0.26 13.89
C LEU A 318 17.86 1.68 13.30
N TRP A 319 16.99 1.94 12.33
CA TRP A 319 16.89 3.27 11.73
C TRP A 319 16.46 4.36 12.73
N GLN A 320 15.60 4.03 13.71
CA GLN A 320 15.13 5.00 14.73
C GLN A 320 16.27 5.48 15.61
N VAL A 321 17.19 4.58 15.98
CA VAL A 321 18.37 4.92 16.78
C VAL A 321 19.49 5.54 15.94
N SER A 322 19.64 5.14 14.68
CA SER A 322 20.66 5.68 13.75
C SER A 322 20.34 7.08 13.22
N LYS A 323 19.05 7.43 13.06
CA LYS A 323 18.63 8.78 12.66
C LYS A 323 19.15 9.90 13.58
N ARG A 324 19.53 9.58 14.82
CA ARG A 324 20.10 10.58 15.73
C ARG A 324 21.57 10.88 15.46
N ASP A 325 22.30 9.89 14.94
CA ASP A 325 23.67 10.10 14.48
C ASP A 325 23.68 10.83 13.13
N GLN A 326 22.62 10.65 12.32
CA GLN A 326 22.44 11.24 11.00
C GLN A 326 21.03 11.84 10.85
N PRO A 327 20.83 13.12 11.25
CA PRO A 327 19.52 13.77 11.24
C PRO A 327 18.89 13.89 9.85
N ASP A 328 19.73 14.08 8.84
CA ASP A 328 19.36 14.36 7.44
C ASP A 328 19.27 13.08 6.58
N MET A 329 18.85 11.97 7.19
CA MET A 329 18.72 10.67 6.53
C MET A 329 17.55 10.64 5.53
N SER A 330 17.84 10.21 4.31
CA SER A 330 16.88 10.06 3.20
C SER A 330 15.84 8.97 3.49
N ALA A 331 14.81 8.86 2.65
CA ALA A 331 13.83 7.78 2.77
C ALA A 331 14.47 6.41 2.47
N GLU A 332 15.37 6.36 1.49
CA GLU A 332 16.04 5.15 1.03
C GLU A 332 17.00 4.62 2.10
N GLU A 333 17.80 5.48 2.71
CA GLU A 333 18.71 5.10 3.81
C GLU A 333 17.98 4.52 5.02
N ARG A 334 16.75 5.00 5.31
CA ARG A 334 15.92 4.43 6.39
C ARG A 334 15.46 3.03 6.05
N ILE A 335 15.07 2.81 4.79
CA ILE A 335 14.65 1.50 4.30
C ILE A 335 15.85 0.54 4.29
N ASP A 336 17.04 1.01 3.92
CA ASP A 336 18.26 0.20 3.91
C ASP A 336 18.63 -0.28 5.33
N LEU A 337 18.47 0.57 6.35
CA LEU A 337 18.65 0.17 7.74
C LEU A 337 17.58 -0.82 8.23
N ASP A 338 16.34 -0.70 7.76
CA ASP A 338 15.29 -1.69 8.01
C ASP A 338 15.65 -3.04 7.33
N ILE A 339 16.20 -3.02 6.12
CA ILE A 339 16.67 -4.22 5.39
C ILE A 339 17.88 -4.84 6.09
N GLU A 340 18.83 -4.03 6.55
CA GLU A 340 20.00 -4.47 7.31
C GLU A 340 19.57 -5.19 8.58
N TYR A 341 18.61 -4.61 9.32
CA TYR A 341 18.04 -5.25 10.50
C TYR A 341 17.35 -6.57 10.12
N ALA A 342 16.51 -6.59 9.08
CA ALA A 342 15.82 -7.80 8.63
C ALA A 342 16.77 -8.96 8.31
N ARG A 343 17.95 -8.66 7.76
CA ARG A 343 18.97 -9.66 7.40
C ARG A 343 19.76 -10.18 8.59
N ASN A 344 20.03 -9.33 9.59
CA ASN A 344 21.08 -9.59 10.58
C ASN A 344 20.60 -9.54 12.05
N TYR A 345 19.30 -9.37 12.32
CA TYR A 345 18.85 -9.22 13.69
C TYR A 345 19.13 -10.46 14.55
N SER A 346 19.53 -10.19 15.79
CA SER A 346 19.76 -11.15 16.85
C SER A 346 19.38 -10.53 18.20
N ILE A 347 19.30 -11.33 19.26
CA ILE A 347 19.05 -10.81 20.61
C ILE A 347 20.15 -9.81 21.02
N TRP A 348 21.40 -10.02 20.57
CA TRP A 348 22.49 -9.10 20.90
C TRP A 348 22.34 -7.74 20.21
N THR A 349 21.98 -7.73 18.91
CA THR A 349 21.68 -6.47 18.22
C THR A 349 20.49 -5.76 18.84
N ASP A 350 19.47 -6.51 19.27
CA ASP A 350 18.30 -5.95 19.96
C ASP A 350 18.67 -5.28 21.28
N LEU A 351 19.51 -5.90 22.09
CA LEU A 351 20.02 -5.31 23.34
C LEU A 351 20.79 -4.01 23.09
N ILE A 352 21.61 -3.96 22.04
CA ILE A 352 22.32 -2.74 21.63
C ILE A 352 21.31 -1.65 21.24
N ILE A 353 20.30 -1.98 20.43
CA ILE A 353 19.28 -1.02 19.99
C ILE A 353 18.46 -0.52 21.19
N ILE A 354 18.09 -1.38 22.13
CA ILE A 354 17.38 -0.99 23.37
C ILE A 354 18.23 -0.04 24.20
N LEU A 355 19.52 -0.34 24.41
CA LEU A 355 20.42 0.53 25.17
C LEU A 355 20.57 1.91 24.51
N ARG A 356 20.71 1.93 23.18
CA ARG A 356 20.73 3.18 22.41
C ARG A 356 19.42 3.95 22.55
N THR A 357 18.28 3.24 22.54
CA THR A 357 16.95 3.84 22.71
C THR A 357 16.79 4.51 24.07
N PHE A 358 17.23 3.88 25.17
CA PHE A 358 17.16 4.50 26.50
C PHE A 358 17.99 5.78 26.60
N ARG A 359 19.24 5.77 26.10
CA ARG A 359 20.07 6.99 26.03
C ARG A 359 19.37 8.10 25.26
N ALA A 360 18.68 7.73 24.18
CA ALA A 360 17.96 8.62 23.31
C ALA A 360 16.76 9.30 24.03
N VAL A 361 15.96 8.54 24.79
CA VAL A 361 14.82 9.10 25.53
C VAL A 361 15.27 10.01 26.67
N VAL A 362 16.33 9.64 27.41
CA VAL A 362 16.83 10.44 28.55
C VAL A 362 17.35 11.81 28.10
N GLN A 363 18.13 11.87 27.02
CA GLN A 363 18.70 13.14 26.53
C GLN A 363 17.65 14.13 25.99
N GLN A 364 16.49 13.66 25.52
CA GLN A 364 15.39 14.54 25.11
C GLN A 364 14.63 15.18 26.28
N GLY A 365 14.79 14.63 27.49
CA GLY A 365 14.23 15.20 28.72
C GLY A 365 15.00 16.42 29.25
N GLU A 366 16.24 16.63 28.77
CA GLU A 366 17.16 17.68 29.23
C GLU A 366 17.18 18.93 28.33
N CYS A 367 16.27 19.03 27.35
CA CYS A 367 16.11 20.20 26.47
C CYS A 367 14.72 20.86 26.55
#